data_AF-A0A9D1U382-F1
#
_entry.id   AF-A0A9D1U382-F1
#
_cell.length_a   1.000
_cell.length_b   1.000
_cell.length_c   1.000
_cell.angle_alpha   90.00
_cell.angle_beta   90.00
_cell.angle_gamma   90.00
#
_symmetry.space_group_name_H-M   'P 1'
#
loop_
_entity.id
_entity.type
_entity.pdbx_description
1 polymer ?
#
loop_
_entity_poly.entity_id
_entity_poly.type
_entity_poly.pdbx_seq_one_letter_code
_entity_poly.pdbx_strand_id
1 'polypeptide(L)'
;MKVRLQQEKLLVFLPAENARELCDQLEKVCARCHVTWQVVPNSCLDQPIESWLTAGWPEGGENRPALSEPMLLFCGLSSSRLGKVLETMRQENMKPIRHKAVLTDHNRTWTPRALYEELEKEDRAVRQAANGPEAGGKNT
;
A
#
# COMPACT_ATOMS: atom_id res chain seq x y z
N MET A 1 -22.71 0.98 18.30
CA MET A 1 -21.80 2.14 18.12
C MET A 1 -21.22 2.04 16.72
N LYS A 2 -21.62 2.93 15.79
CA LYS A 2 -21.09 2.91 14.42
C LYS A 2 -19.68 3.51 14.45
N VAL A 3 -18.66 2.66 14.46
CA VAL A 3 -17.28 3.06 14.17
C VAL A 3 -17.32 3.77 12.82
N ARG A 4 -17.15 5.09 12.85
CA ARG A 4 -17.07 5.89 11.64
C ARG A 4 -15.71 5.60 11.00
N LEU A 5 -15.66 4.63 10.09
CA LEU A 5 -14.58 4.46 9.11
C LEU A 5 -14.54 5.62 8.10
N GLN A 6 -14.85 6.86 8.52
CA GLN A 6 -14.83 8.07 7.68
C GLN A 6 -13.51 8.83 7.76
N GLN A 7 -12.48 8.27 8.40
CA GLN A 7 -11.17 8.92 8.41
C GLN A 7 -10.35 8.42 7.22
N GLU A 8 -10.10 9.35 6.32
CA GLU A 8 -9.32 9.13 5.11
C GLU A 8 -7.86 9.01 5.50
N LYS A 9 -7.33 7.81 5.34
CA LYS A 9 -6.06 7.42 5.94
C LYS A 9 -5.19 6.67 4.95
N LEU A 10 -3.93 7.06 4.88
CA LEU A 10 -2.91 6.37 4.11
C LEU A 10 -2.10 5.48 5.05
N LEU A 11 -2.17 4.18 4.83
CA LEU A 11 -1.41 3.20 5.57
C LEU A 11 -0.21 2.78 4.73
N VAL A 12 0.97 2.85 5.34
CA VAL A 12 2.24 2.69 4.64
C VAL A 12 2.99 1.55 5.30
N PHE A 13 3.37 0.56 4.50
CA PHE A 13 4.17 -0.57 4.92
C PHE A 13 5.55 -0.42 4.31
N LEU A 14 6.58 -0.30 5.15
CA LEU A 14 7.93 0.03 4.71
C LEU A 14 8.90 -1.08 5.11
N PRO A 15 9.83 -1.47 4.21
CA PRO A 15 10.99 -2.26 4.60
C PRO A 15 11.91 -1.41 5.50
N ALA A 16 12.69 -2.07 6.36
CA ALA A 16 13.56 -1.40 7.33
C ALA A 16 14.61 -0.46 6.69
N GLU A 17 15.02 -0.73 5.45
CA GLU A 17 16.11 0.01 4.78
C GLU A 17 15.68 1.34 4.15
N ASN A 18 14.43 1.49 3.70
CA ASN A 18 13.96 2.67 2.97
C ASN A 18 12.89 3.49 3.72
N ALA A 19 12.62 3.16 4.98
CA ALA A 19 11.53 3.77 5.72
C ALA A 19 11.67 5.30 5.89
N ARG A 20 12.88 5.81 6.15
CA ARG A 20 13.09 7.25 6.47
C ARG A 20 12.79 8.19 5.30
N GLU A 21 13.30 7.87 4.11
CA GLU A 21 13.16 8.72 2.93
C GLU A 21 11.71 8.76 2.43
N LEU A 22 11.05 7.60 2.41
CA LEU A 22 9.64 7.50 2.03
C LEU A 22 8.73 8.23 3.02
N CYS A 23 9.04 8.18 4.33
CA CYS A 23 8.33 8.95 5.34
C CYS A 23 8.39 10.46 5.09
N ASP A 24 9.57 11.01 4.80
CA ASP A 24 9.74 12.45 4.50
C ASP A 24 8.96 12.88 3.26
N GLN A 25 9.01 12.07 2.19
CA GLN A 25 8.26 12.32 0.96
C GLN A 25 6.75 12.23 1.19
N LEU A 26 6.29 11.20 1.91
CA LEU A 26 4.87 11.02 2.21
C LEU A 26 4.35 12.11 3.14
N GLU A 27 5.15 12.59 4.09
CA GLU A 27 4.79 13.71 4.93
C GLU A 27 4.47 14.96 4.09
N LYS A 28 5.34 15.30 3.13
CA LYS A 28 5.11 16.41 2.20
C LYS A 28 3.84 16.23 1.36
N VAL A 29 3.66 15.03 0.77
CA VAL A 29 2.47 14.69 -0.01
C VAL A 29 1.20 14.80 0.83
N CYS A 30 1.22 14.25 2.04
CA CYS A 30 0.08 14.19 2.93
C CYS A 30 -0.27 15.57 3.50
N ALA A 31 0.73 16.40 3.79
CA ALA A 31 0.55 17.80 4.16
C ALA A 31 -0.18 18.58 3.05
N ARG A 32 0.19 18.37 1.78
CA ARG A 32 -0.49 19.01 0.62
C ARG A 32 -1.90 18.46 0.39
N CYS A 33 -2.08 17.15 0.58
CA CYS A 33 -3.36 16.47 0.33
C CYS A 33 -4.35 16.54 1.50
N HIS A 34 -3.92 17.02 2.67
CA HIS A 34 -4.70 17.00 3.92
C HIS A 34 -5.22 15.58 4.22
N VAL A 35 -4.34 14.59 4.09
CA VAL A 35 -4.62 13.18 4.36
C VAL A 35 -3.78 12.76 5.55
N THR A 36 -4.38 12.01 6.47
CA THR A 36 -3.62 11.42 7.58
C THR A 36 -2.87 10.21 7.09
N TRP A 37 -1.60 10.06 7.46
CA TRP A 37 -0.82 8.87 7.11
C TRP A 37 -0.20 8.24 8.34
N GLN A 38 -0.03 6.93 8.31
CA GLN A 38 0.62 6.18 9.38
C GLN A 38 1.45 5.04 8.81
N VAL A 39 2.63 4.83 9.39
CA VAL A 39 3.45 3.65 9.16
C VAL A 39 2.87 2.50 9.98
N VAL A 40 2.58 1.39 9.30
CA VAL A 40 2.06 0.19 9.95
C VAL A 40 3.23 -0.67 10.41
N PRO A 41 3.30 -1.05 11.70
CA PRO A 41 4.34 -1.92 12.19
C PRO A 41 4.19 -3.35 11.63
N ASN A 42 5.31 -4.05 11.48
CA ASN A 42 5.35 -5.40 10.91
C ASN A 42 4.50 -6.41 11.70
N SER A 43 4.30 -6.16 12.99
CA SER A 43 3.42 -6.94 13.86
C SER A 43 1.97 -7.07 13.37
N CYS A 44 1.52 -6.15 12.51
CA CYS A 44 0.15 -6.14 11.98
C CYS A 44 0.01 -6.84 10.63
N LEU A 45 1.10 -7.31 10.01
CA LEU A 45 1.09 -7.86 8.65
C LEU A 45 0.29 -9.17 8.51
N ASP A 46 0.21 -9.94 9.59
CA ASP A 46 -0.46 -11.25 9.66
C ASP A 46 -1.83 -11.17 10.36
N GLN A 47 -2.32 -9.96 10.63
CA GLN A 47 -3.63 -9.72 11.25
C GLN A 47 -4.56 -9.01 10.25
N PRO A 48 -5.87 -9.33 10.25
CA PRO A 48 -6.85 -8.65 9.40
C PRO A 48 -6.81 -7.14 9.59
N ILE A 49 -6.83 -6.38 8.50
CA ILE A 49 -6.74 -4.92 8.52
C ILE A 49 -7.83 -4.30 9.41
N GLU A 50 -9.05 -4.84 9.36
CA GLU A 50 -10.18 -4.37 10.17
C GLU A 50 -9.97 -4.51 11.69
N SER A 51 -9.16 -5.49 12.12
CA SER A 51 -8.94 -5.81 13.53
C SER A 51 -8.28 -4.64 14.24
N TRP A 52 -7.12 -4.20 13.72
CA TRP A 52 -6.36 -3.10 14.30
C TRP A 52 -6.84 -1.72 13.83
N LEU A 53 -7.59 -1.62 12.73
CA LEU A 53 -8.30 -0.38 12.38
C LEU A 53 -9.35 0.00 13.43
N THR A 54 -9.98 -1.01 14.04
CA THR A 54 -11.07 -0.81 15.00
C THR A 54 -10.58 -0.82 16.44
N ALA A 55 -9.72 -1.79 16.79
CA ALA A 55 -9.25 -2.00 18.16
C ALA A 55 -7.96 -1.21 18.49
N GLY A 56 -7.26 -0.69 17.48
CA GLY A 56 -5.93 -0.09 17.63
C GLY A 56 -4.81 -1.10 17.37
N TRP A 57 -3.57 -0.66 17.54
CA TRP A 57 -2.39 -1.50 17.26
C TRP A 57 -2.26 -2.61 18.32
N PRO A 58 -2.00 -3.87 17.91
CA PRO A 58 -1.80 -4.96 18.85
C PRO A 58 -0.53 -4.71 19.67
N GLU A 59 -0.68 -4.62 20.99
CA GLU A 59 0.43 -4.54 21.93
C GLU A 59 1.10 -5.92 22.01
N GLY A 60 2.36 -6.00 21.56
CA GLY A 60 3.15 -7.25 21.62
C GLY A 60 3.02 -8.18 20.42
N GLY A 61 2.57 -7.68 19.25
CA GLY A 61 2.57 -8.52 18.05
C GLY A 61 4.00 -8.93 17.65
N GLU A 62 4.15 -10.20 17.29
CA GLU A 62 5.41 -10.83 16.92
C GLU A 62 6.12 -10.01 15.82
N ASN A 63 7.43 -9.79 15.95
CA ASN A 63 8.19 -9.06 14.93
C ASN A 63 8.26 -9.91 13.67
N ARG A 64 7.31 -9.70 12.76
CA ARG A 64 7.23 -10.41 11.50
C ARG A 64 8.26 -9.88 10.52
N PRO A 65 8.70 -10.70 9.56
CA PRO A 65 9.54 -10.22 8.47
C PRO A 65 8.79 -9.11 7.74
N ALA A 66 9.49 -7.99 7.57
CA ALA A 66 9.03 -6.85 6.79
C ALA A 66 8.72 -7.28 5.35
N LEU A 67 7.90 -6.50 4.66
CA LEU A 67 7.68 -6.69 3.22
C LEU A 67 8.99 -6.43 2.47
N SER A 68 9.21 -7.18 1.39
CA SER A 68 10.39 -7.01 0.53
C SER A 68 10.41 -5.64 -0.14
N GLU A 69 9.25 -5.16 -0.55
CA GLU A 69 9.06 -3.85 -1.20
C GLU A 69 8.06 -3.01 -0.39
N PRO A 70 8.16 -1.67 -0.46
CA PRO A 70 7.19 -0.78 0.17
C PRO A 70 5.79 -0.97 -0.45
N MET A 71 4.75 -0.87 0.39
CA MET A 71 3.36 -0.99 -0.02
C MET A 71 2.51 0.16 0.54
N LEU A 72 1.60 0.69 -0.29
CA LEU A 72 0.64 1.71 0.09
C LEU A 72 -0.79 1.17 0.12
N LEU A 73 -1.51 1.49 1.18
CA LEU A 73 -2.91 1.12 1.35
C LEU A 73 -3.76 2.35 1.65
N PHE A 74 -4.66 2.67 0.74
CA PHE A 74 -5.53 3.83 0.81
C PHE A 74 -6.86 3.45 1.49
N CYS A 75 -7.13 3.97 2.69
CA CYS A 75 -8.33 3.67 3.47
C CYS A 75 -9.33 4.84 3.40
N GLY A 76 -10.55 4.55 2.96
CA GLY A 76 -11.66 5.51 2.96
C GLY A 76 -11.52 6.66 1.96
N LEU A 77 -10.54 6.63 1.07
CA LEU A 77 -10.29 7.66 0.07
C LEU A 77 -11.19 7.48 -1.17
N SER A 78 -11.84 8.56 -1.59
CA SER A 78 -12.59 8.58 -2.86
C SER A 78 -11.65 8.58 -4.07
N SER A 79 -12.12 8.14 -5.23
CA SER A 79 -11.32 8.08 -6.47
C SER A 79 -10.68 9.42 -6.83
N SER A 80 -11.38 10.54 -6.61
CA SER A 80 -10.86 11.89 -6.86
C SER A 80 -9.71 12.25 -5.92
N ARG A 81 -9.84 11.93 -4.63
CA ARG A 81 -8.76 12.18 -3.65
C ARG A 81 -7.57 11.25 -3.86
N LEU A 82 -7.82 9.98 -4.16
CA LEU A 82 -6.78 9.03 -4.54
C LEU A 82 -5.96 9.57 -5.72
N GLY A 83 -6.64 10.04 -6.78
CA GLY A 83 -5.98 10.65 -7.93
C GLY A 83 -5.10 11.85 -7.54
N LYS A 84 -5.62 12.75 -6.68
CA LYS A 84 -4.87 13.91 -6.19
C LYS A 84 -3.63 13.52 -5.38
N VAL A 85 -3.74 12.52 -4.51
CA VAL A 85 -2.60 12.00 -3.74
C VAL A 85 -1.55 11.40 -4.67
N LEU A 86 -1.97 10.55 -5.62
CA LEU A 86 -1.06 9.94 -6.59
C LEU A 86 -0.37 10.98 -7.48
N GLU A 87 -1.08 12.01 -7.90
CA GLU A 87 -0.49 13.11 -8.68
C GLU A 87 0.53 13.88 -7.84
N THR A 88 0.19 14.19 -6.58
CA THR A 88 1.10 14.88 -5.67
C THR A 88 2.36 14.03 -5.41
N MET A 89 2.22 12.72 -5.21
CA MET A 89 3.38 11.81 -5.10
C MET A 89 4.29 11.87 -6.32
N ARG A 90 3.73 11.98 -7.53
CA ARG A 90 4.50 12.14 -8.77
C ARG A 90 5.20 13.51 -8.81
N GLN A 91 4.55 14.57 -8.33
CA GLN A 91 5.14 15.91 -8.25
C GLN A 91 6.31 15.98 -7.25
N GLU A 92 6.19 15.30 -6.12
CA GLU A 92 7.22 15.26 -5.06
C GLU A 92 8.42 14.36 -5.41
N ASN A 93 8.51 13.87 -6.66
CA ASN A 93 9.56 12.93 -7.12
C ASN A 93 9.72 11.71 -6.20
N MET A 94 8.60 11.25 -5.64
CA MET A 94 8.61 10.08 -4.79
C MET A 94 9.01 8.84 -5.61
N LYS A 95 9.85 7.98 -5.02
CA LYS A 95 10.22 6.73 -5.67
C LYS A 95 8.94 5.95 -6.00
N PRO A 96 8.75 5.50 -7.25
CA PRO A 96 7.49 4.90 -7.66
C PRO A 96 7.22 3.61 -6.89
N ILE A 97 6.28 3.67 -5.94
CA ILE A 97 5.79 2.49 -5.22
C ILE A 97 4.82 1.75 -6.15
N ARG A 98 5.21 0.54 -6.55
CA ARG A 98 4.41 -0.33 -7.42
C ARG A 98 3.22 -0.91 -6.67
N HIS A 99 3.47 -1.42 -5.46
CA HIS A 99 2.45 -2.07 -4.63
C HIS A 99 1.56 -1.04 -3.96
N LYS A 100 0.39 -0.82 -4.55
CA LYS A 100 -0.60 0.10 -4.01
C LYS A 100 -2.00 -0.48 -4.14
N ALA A 101 -2.78 -0.41 -3.08
CA ALA A 101 -4.14 -0.90 -3.03
C ALA A 101 -5.08 0.09 -2.35
N VAL A 102 -6.36 0.03 -2.73
CA VAL A 102 -7.43 0.70 -2.00
C VAL A 102 -8.05 -0.31 -1.05
N LEU A 103 -8.23 0.08 0.21
CA LEU A 103 -8.94 -0.73 1.18
C LEU A 103 -10.44 -0.70 0.84
N THR A 104 -10.95 -1.85 0.46
CA THR A 104 -12.38 -2.08 0.19
C THR A 104 -12.99 -2.93 1.29
N ASP A 105 -14.32 -3.03 1.32
CA ASP A 105 -15.04 -3.93 2.23
C ASP A 105 -14.64 -5.40 2.10
N HIS A 106 -14.12 -5.80 0.93
CA HIS A 106 -13.59 -7.13 0.71
C HIS A 106 -12.19 -7.30 1.31
N ASN A 107 -11.33 -6.30 1.14
CA ASN A 107 -9.92 -6.36 1.54
C ASN A 107 -9.73 -6.06 3.04
N ARG A 108 -10.75 -5.55 3.75
CA ARG A 108 -10.64 -5.25 5.19
C ARG A 108 -10.48 -6.49 6.07
N THR A 109 -11.03 -7.61 5.64
CA THR A 109 -10.90 -8.89 6.35
C THR A 109 -9.57 -9.59 6.03
N TRP A 110 -8.81 -9.08 5.05
CA TRP A 110 -7.57 -9.66 4.60
C TRP A 110 -6.41 -9.16 5.45
N THR A 111 -5.39 -10.01 5.59
CA THR A 111 -4.11 -9.62 6.18
C THR A 111 -3.31 -8.80 5.17
N PRO A 112 -2.55 -7.77 5.58
CA PRO A 112 -1.66 -7.03 4.68
C PRO A 112 -0.70 -7.92 3.89
N ARG A 113 -0.24 -9.03 4.47
CA ARG A 113 0.61 -10.02 3.80
C ARG A 113 -0.10 -10.68 2.62
N ALA A 114 -1.30 -11.22 2.83
CA ALA A 114 -2.11 -11.79 1.74
C ALA A 114 -2.40 -10.76 0.64
N LEU A 115 -2.71 -9.52 1.01
CA LEU A 115 -2.95 -8.44 0.05
C LEU A 115 -1.67 -8.09 -0.74
N TYR A 116 -0.51 -8.08 -0.08
CA TYR A 116 0.78 -7.90 -0.72
C TYR A 116 1.08 -9.03 -1.72
N GLU A 117 0.84 -10.29 -1.34
CA GLU A 117 1.05 -11.44 -2.23
C GLU A 117 0.18 -11.38 -3.49
N GLU A 118 -1.07 -10.93 -3.37
CA GLU A 118 -1.95 -10.74 -4.54
C GLU A 118 -1.43 -9.60 -5.43
N LEU A 119 -1.04 -8.46 -4.85
CA LEU A 119 -0.43 -7.36 -5.60
C LEU A 119 0.86 -7.78 -6.32
N GLU A 120 1.70 -8.60 -5.69
CA GLU A 120 2.91 -9.12 -6.33
C GLU A 120 2.58 -10.08 -7.48
N LYS A 121 1.57 -10.94 -7.31
CA LYS A 121 1.11 -11.82 -8.39
C LYS A 121 0.56 -11.00 -9.57
N GLU A 122 -0.22 -9.96 -9.30
CA GLU A 122 -0.73 -9.04 -10.32
C GLU A 122 0.41 -8.29 -11.03
N ASP A 123 1.36 -7.71 -10.29
CA ASP A 123 2.53 -7.02 -10.88
C ASP A 123 3.37 -7.98 -11.73
N ARG A 124 3.59 -9.22 -11.24
CA ARG A 124 4.29 -10.26 -11.99
C ARG A 124 3.53 -10.64 -13.26
N ALA A 125 2.21 -10.82 -13.19
CA ALA A 125 1.39 -11.18 -14.34
C ALA A 125 1.40 -10.05 -15.40
N VAL A 126 1.27 -8.79 -14.97
CA VAL A 126 1.35 -7.62 -15.85
C VAL A 126 2.74 -7.50 -16.47
N ARG A 127 3.81 -7.72 -15.69
CA ARG A 127 5.18 -7.75 -16.21
C ARG A 127 5.42 -8.88 -17.20
N GLN A 128 4.89 -10.07 -16.93
CA GLN A 128 5.01 -11.21 -17.84
C GLN A 128 4.22 -10.99 -19.13
N ALA A 129 3.04 -10.38 -19.04
CA ALA A 129 2.24 -10.00 -20.21
C ALA A 129 2.91 -8.88 -21.02
N ALA A 130 3.52 -7.89 -20.35
CA ALA A 130 4.29 -6.83 -20.99
C ALA A 130 5.63 -7.33 -21.57
N ASN A 131 6.09 -8.52 -21.16
CA ASN A 131 7.36 -9.11 -21.59
C ASN A 131 7.14 -10.45 -22.35
N GLY A 132 5.93 -10.66 -22.92
CA GLY A 132 5.59 -11.77 -23.81
C GLY A 132 5.83 -11.43 -25.30
N PRO A 133 6.06 -12.42 -26.18
CA PRO A 133 7.29 -12.52 -26.96
C PRO A 133 7.21 -11.91 -28.37
N GLU A 134 8.22 -11.13 -28.76
CA GLU A 134 8.60 -10.90 -30.17
C GLU A 134 9.32 -12.13 -30.77
N ALA A 135 8.75 -13.34 -30.65
CA ALA A 135 9.30 -14.54 -31.25
C ALA A 135 8.22 -15.30 -32.05
N GLY A 136 7.91 -14.77 -33.22
CA GLY A 136 7.00 -15.40 -34.19
C GLY A 136 7.26 -14.99 -35.64
N GLY A 137 8.50 -14.66 -35.99
CA GLY A 137 8.93 -14.35 -37.36
C GLY A 137 10.08 -15.25 -37.79
N LYS A 138 9.81 -16.55 -37.99
CA LYS A 138 10.74 -17.43 -38.72
C LYS A 138 10.30 -17.44 -40.18
N ASN A 139 10.87 -16.53 -40.96
CA ASN A 139 10.83 -16.60 -42.42
C ASN A 139 12.11 -17.31 -42.88
N THR A 140 12.01 -18.62 -43.15
CA THR A 140 12.93 -19.35 -44.02
C THR A 140 12.18 -20.53 -44.62
#